data_AF-A0A0S8K3U8-F1
#
_entry.id   AF-A0A0S8K3U8-F1
#
_cell.length_a   1.000
_cell.length_b   1.000
_cell.length_c   1.000
_cell.angle_alpha   90.00
_cell.angle_beta   90.00
_cell.angle_gamma   90.00
#
_symmetry.space_group_name_H-M   'P 1'
#
loop_
_entity.id
_entity.type
_entity.pdbx_description
1 polymer ?
#
loop_
_entity_poly.entity_id
_entity_poly.type
_entity_poly.pdbx_seq_one_letter_code
_entity_poly.pdbx_strand_id
1 'polypeptide(L)'
;MAFHILDDYSRYIIAWELCRNVREKPHHPQTQGKIEMYHRSMKNVIFLENYYSPEELETEIASFVDYYKNHRYHESMNNLTPADVFFGRGKEILRKREITKQRTMV
;
A
#
# COMPACT_ATOMS: atom_id res chain seq x y z
N MET A 1 -15.37 -18.90 -7.73
CA MET A 1 -15.56 -18.84 -6.26
C MET A 1 -14.47 -18.06 -5.55
N ALA A 2 -13.18 -18.31 -5.84
CA ALA A 2 -12.06 -17.56 -5.22
C ALA A 2 -12.08 -16.04 -5.47
N PHE A 3 -12.51 -15.59 -6.66
CA PHE A 3 -12.53 -14.16 -7.02
C PHE A 3 -13.51 -13.32 -6.18
N HIS A 4 -14.65 -13.90 -5.78
CA HIS A 4 -15.66 -13.21 -4.97
C HIS A 4 -15.22 -13.07 -3.51
N ILE A 5 -14.65 -14.12 -2.94
CA ILE A 5 -14.14 -14.12 -1.57
C ILE A 5 -13.05 -13.05 -1.41
N LEU A 6 -12.15 -12.96 -2.39
CA LEU A 6 -11.03 -12.01 -2.34
C LEU A 6 -11.49 -10.56 -2.48
N ASP A 7 -12.52 -10.26 -3.30
CA ASP A 7 -13.06 -8.90 -3.44
C ASP A 7 -13.77 -8.43 -2.16
N ASP A 8 -14.50 -9.32 -1.48
CA ASP A 8 -15.15 -9.02 -0.20
C ASP A 8 -14.12 -8.91 0.95
N TYR A 9 -13.11 -9.78 0.99
CA TYR A 9 -12.08 -9.76 2.03
C TYR A 9 -11.10 -8.58 1.89
N SER A 10 -10.69 -8.25 0.67
CA SER A 10 -9.84 -7.09 0.41
C SER A 10 -10.55 -5.79 0.81
N ARG A 11 -11.83 -5.64 0.44
CA ARG A 11 -12.65 -4.50 0.89
C ARG A 11 -12.77 -4.45 2.41
N TYR A 12 -12.94 -5.59 3.08
CA TYR A 12 -13.04 -5.67 4.53
C TYR A 12 -11.74 -5.24 5.24
N ILE A 13 -10.59 -5.80 4.86
CA ILE A 13 -9.29 -5.47 5.47
C ILE A 13 -8.95 -3.99 5.26
N ILE A 14 -9.24 -3.44 4.08
CA ILE A 14 -8.91 -2.06 3.74
C ILE A 14 -9.83 -1.06 4.44
N ALA A 15 -11.11 -1.37 4.55
CA ALA A 15 -12.05 -0.60 5.36
C ALA A 15 -11.67 -0.62 6.85
N TRP A 16 -11.16 -1.75 7.35
CA TRP A 16 -10.85 -1.94 8.77
C TRP A 16 -9.49 -1.37 9.19
N GLU A 17 -8.45 -1.53 8.36
CA GLU A 17 -7.06 -1.13 8.69
C GLU A 17 -6.61 0.22 8.11
N LEU A 18 -7.24 0.72 7.03
CA LEU A 18 -6.73 1.88 6.28
C LEU A 18 -7.72 3.05 6.15
N CYS A 19 -9.04 2.81 6.18
CA CYS A 19 -10.04 3.85 5.94
C CYS A 19 -11.20 3.81 6.94
N ARG A 20 -11.07 4.53 8.07
CA ARG A 20 -12.21 4.85 8.95
C ARG A 20 -13.22 5.71 8.19
N ASN A 21 -14.22 5.09 7.56
CA ASN A 21 -15.49 5.66 7.10
C ASN A 21 -15.42 7.08 6.50
N VAL A 22 -14.58 7.31 5.49
CA VAL A 22 -14.67 8.54 4.67
C VAL A 22 -15.61 8.24 3.50
N ARG A 23 -16.86 8.72 3.57
CA ARG A 23 -17.81 8.63 2.45
C ARG A 23 -17.62 9.83 1.53
N GLU A 24 -17.13 9.56 0.33
CA GLU A 24 -17.03 10.57 -0.73
C GLU A 24 -18.37 10.73 -1.46
N LYS A 25 -18.54 11.84 -2.18
CA LYS A 25 -19.77 12.11 -2.93
C LYS A 25 -20.03 11.00 -3.97
N PRO A 26 -21.29 10.55 -4.12
CA PRO A 26 -21.67 9.61 -5.17
C PRO A 26 -21.21 10.12 -6.56
N HIS A 27 -20.75 9.21 -7.42
CA HIS A 27 -20.35 9.46 -8.81
C HIS A 27 -19.12 10.38 -9.02
N HIS A 28 -18.19 10.43 -8.08
CA HIS A 28 -16.92 11.18 -8.24
C HIS A 28 -15.67 10.26 -8.22
N PRO A 29 -15.42 9.48 -9.29
CA PRO A 29 -14.36 8.46 -9.32
C PRO A 29 -12.94 9.03 -9.14
N GLN A 30 -12.70 10.30 -9.46
CA GLN A 30 -11.38 10.92 -9.30
C GLN A 30 -10.91 11.03 -7.84
N THR A 31 -11.82 10.97 -6.88
CA THR A 31 -11.46 11.05 -5.45
C THR A 31 -11.05 9.68 -4.89
N GLN A 32 -11.51 8.59 -5.52
CA GLN A 32 -11.19 7.20 -5.15
C GLN A 32 -9.94 6.64 -5.85
N GLY A 33 -9.31 7.39 -6.75
CA GLY A 33 -8.19 6.89 -7.55
C GLY A 33 -7.02 6.30 -6.74
N LYS A 34 -6.73 6.84 -5.54
CA LYS A 34 -5.66 6.30 -4.68
C LYS A 34 -6.00 4.91 -4.11
N ILE A 35 -7.25 4.71 -3.69
CA ILE A 35 -7.69 3.43 -3.15
C ILE A 35 -7.87 2.39 -4.27
N GLU A 36 -8.31 2.83 -5.45
CA GLU A 36 -8.37 1.98 -6.65
C GLU A 36 -6.97 1.55 -7.10
N MET A 37 -5.99 2.45 -7.10
CA MET A 37 -4.58 2.11 -7.40
C MET A 37 -3.98 1.18 -6.34
N TYR A 38 -4.32 1.35 -5.08
CA TYR A 38 -3.93 0.43 -4.01
C TYR A 38 -4.49 -0.98 -4.27
N HIS A 39 -5.80 -1.10 -4.51
CA HIS A 39 -6.45 -2.37 -4.85
C HIS A 39 -5.82 -3.03 -6.07
N ARG A 40 -5.52 -2.26 -7.11
CA ARG A 40 -4.86 -2.77 -8.31
C ARG A 40 -3.47 -3.31 -8.00
N SER A 41 -2.69 -2.57 -7.19
CA SER A 41 -1.33 -2.98 -6.79
C SER A 41 -1.36 -4.29 -6.01
N MET A 42 -2.34 -4.47 -5.12
CA MET A 42 -2.52 -5.69 -4.35
C MET A 42 -2.92 -6.87 -5.24
N LYS A 43 -3.93 -6.70 -6.10
CA LYS A 43 -4.37 -7.76 -7.02
C LYS A 43 -3.24 -8.21 -7.95
N ASN A 44 -2.39 -7.29 -8.38
CA ASN A 44 -1.24 -7.61 -9.24
C ASN A 44 -0.14 -8.44 -8.55
N VAL A 45 -0.12 -8.51 -7.22
CA VAL A 45 0.83 -9.33 -6.46
C VAL A 45 0.14 -10.63 -6.03
N ILE A 46 -1.01 -10.52 -5.37
CA ILE A 46 -1.72 -11.65 -4.77
C ILE A 46 -2.25 -12.62 -5.84
N PHE A 47 -2.70 -12.15 -7.01
CA PHE A 47 -3.20 -13.06 -8.06
C PHE A 47 -2.12 -13.78 -8.87
N LEU A 48 -0.83 -13.56 -8.59
CA LEU A 48 0.23 -14.27 -9.29
C LEU A 48 0.39 -15.71 -8.77
N GLU A 49 -0.06 -15.99 -7.54
CA GLU A 49 0.10 -17.27 -6.86
C GLU A 49 -1.24 -18.02 -6.73
N ASN A 50 -1.15 -19.34 -6.52
CA ASN A 50 -2.30 -20.18 -6.20
C ASN A 50 -2.37 -20.44 -4.69
N TYR A 51 -3.52 -20.16 -4.08
CA TYR A 51 -3.77 -20.38 -2.66
C TYR A 51 -4.62 -21.62 -2.44
N TYR A 52 -4.20 -22.48 -1.52
CA TYR A 52 -4.86 -23.76 -1.24
C TYR A 52 -5.69 -23.72 0.05
N SER A 53 -5.56 -22.66 0.86
CA SER A 53 -6.45 -22.39 1.98
C SER A 53 -6.71 -20.89 2.19
N PRO A 54 -7.82 -20.52 2.88
CA PRO A 54 -8.09 -19.13 3.25
C PRO A 54 -7.00 -18.50 4.14
N GLU A 55 -6.43 -19.26 5.07
CA GLU A 55 -5.40 -18.78 6.01
C GLU A 55 -4.10 -18.39 5.30
N GLU A 56 -3.74 -19.13 4.24
CA GLU A 56 -2.60 -18.83 3.38
C GLU A 56 -2.81 -17.49 2.66
N LEU A 57 -4.01 -17.30 2.09
CA LEU A 57 -4.39 -16.04 1.45
C LEU A 57 -4.38 -14.87 2.44
N GLU A 58 -4.90 -15.04 3.65
CA GLU A 58 -4.87 -14.02 4.70
C GLU A 58 -3.44 -13.61 5.05
N THR A 59 -2.54 -14.59 5.16
CA THR A 59 -1.12 -14.37 5.46
C THR A 59 -0.43 -13.58 4.36
N GLU A 60 -0.71 -13.90 3.09
CA GLU A 60 -0.15 -13.14 1.96
C GLU A 60 -0.72 -11.73 1.85
N ILE A 61 -2.02 -11.54 2.11
CA ILE A 61 -2.60 -10.20 2.16
C ILE A 61 -1.94 -9.37 3.26
N ALA A 62 -1.76 -9.94 4.46
CA ALA A 62 -1.10 -9.26 5.58
C ALA A 62 0.35 -8.88 5.22
N SER A 63 1.09 -9.80 4.61
CA SER A 63 2.45 -9.57 4.12
C SER A 63 2.50 -8.47 3.06
N PHE A 64 1.55 -8.45 2.13
CA PHE A 64 1.44 -7.37 1.14
C PHE A 64 1.14 -6.02 1.79
N VAL A 65 0.23 -5.97 2.77
CA VAL A 65 -0.12 -4.73 3.49
C VAL A 65 1.10 -4.17 4.20
N ASP A 66 1.85 -5.01 4.92
CA ASP A 66 3.08 -4.59 5.60
C ASP A 66 4.13 -4.10 4.61
N TYR A 67 4.38 -4.87 3.55
CA TYR A 67 5.28 -4.48 2.47
C TYR A 67 4.90 -3.12 1.87
N TYR A 68 3.63 -2.92 1.52
CA TYR A 68 3.17 -1.66 0.92
C TYR A 68 3.31 -0.48 1.88
N LYS A 69 2.96 -0.66 3.17
CA LYS A 69 3.01 0.39 4.19
C LYS A 69 4.44 0.79 4.56
N ASN A 70 5.30 -0.20 4.80
CA ASN A 70 6.57 -0.02 5.51
C ASN A 70 7.82 -0.17 4.63
N HIS A 71 7.69 -0.83 3.47
CA HIS A 71 8.86 -1.24 2.68
C HIS A 71 8.84 -0.73 1.25
N ARG A 72 7.66 -0.51 0.65
CA ARG A 72 7.54 -0.03 -0.72
C ARG A 72 7.89 1.45 -0.82
N TYR A 73 8.89 1.77 -1.63
CA TYR A 73 9.17 3.15 -2.02
C TYR A 73 8.26 3.62 -3.15
N HIS A 74 7.76 4.85 -3.04
CA HIS A 74 6.91 5.46 -4.05
C HIS A 74 7.58 6.68 -4.66
N GLU A 75 7.74 6.68 -5.98
CA GLU A 75 8.37 7.79 -6.72
C GLU A 75 7.63 9.11 -6.53
N SER A 76 6.28 9.07 -6.54
CA SER A 76 5.43 10.22 -6.27
C SER A 76 5.61 10.82 -4.86
N MET A 77 6.30 10.11 -3.97
CA MET A 77 6.60 10.53 -2.60
C MET A 77 8.12 10.67 -2.36
N ASN A 78 8.91 11.01 -3.39
CA ASN A 78 10.37 11.12 -3.30
C ASN A 78 11.06 9.82 -2.81
N ASN A 79 10.53 8.67 -3.22
CA ASN A 79 10.98 7.36 -2.77
C ASN A 79 10.95 7.22 -1.23
N LEU A 80 9.90 7.74 -0.60
CA LEU A 80 9.56 7.46 0.78
C LEU A 80 8.48 6.38 0.82
N THR A 81 8.40 5.70 1.97
CA THR A 81 7.33 4.74 2.25
C THR A 81 6.09 5.49 2.74
N PRO A 82 4.87 4.93 2.59
CA PRO A 82 3.67 5.53 3.16
C PRO A 82 3.79 5.79 4.67
N ALA A 83 4.39 4.85 5.42
CA ALA A 83 4.63 5.01 6.85
C ALA A 83 5.53 6.22 7.16
N ASP A 84 6.62 6.44 6.39
CA ASP A 84 7.50 7.58 6.60
C ASP A 84 6.83 8.93 6.37
N VAL A 85 5.92 8.98 5.40
CA VAL A 85 5.12 10.18 5.13
C VAL A 85 4.11 10.40 6.25
N PHE A 86 3.40 9.35 6.66
CA PHE A 86 2.39 9.40 7.72
C PHE A 86 2.99 9.83 9.07
N PHE A 87 4.11 9.24 9.47
CA PHE A 87 4.81 9.57 10.72
C PHE A 87 5.70 10.83 10.62
N GLY A 88 5.73 11.52 9.48
CA GLY A 88 6.47 12.77 9.31
C GLY A 88 8.00 12.62 9.29
N ARG A 89 8.53 11.39 9.15
CA ARG A 89 9.97 11.09 9.14
C ARG A 89 10.65 11.45 7.81
N GLY A 90 9.87 11.76 6.79
CA GLY A 90 10.36 12.00 5.42
C GLY A 90 11.46 13.06 5.32
N LYS A 91 11.34 14.19 6.02
CA LYS A 91 12.35 15.27 5.97
C LYS A 91 13.72 14.80 6.45
N GLU A 92 13.77 14.02 7.54
CA GLU A 92 15.02 13.52 8.10
C GLU A 92 15.67 12.49 7.17
N ILE A 93 14.87 11.58 6.60
CA ILE A 93 15.34 10.56 5.66
C ILE A 93 15.95 11.21 4.41
N LEU A 94 15.27 12.19 3.82
CA LEU A 94 15.75 12.88 2.63
C LEU A 94 17.04 13.66 2.92
N ARG A 95 17.13 14.34 4.07
CA ARG A 95 18.36 15.02 4.49
C ARG A 95 19.54 14.06 4.64
N LYS A 96 19.32 12.90 5.27
CA LYS A 96 20.36 11.85 5.40
C LYS A 96 20.84 11.38 4.02
N ARG A 97 19.91 11.14 3.09
CA ARG A 97 20.24 10.73 1.71
C ARG A 97 21.08 11.78 0.98
N GLU A 98 20.75 13.06 1.12
CA GLU A 98 21.53 14.14 0.52
C GLU A 98 22.97 14.18 1.05
N ILE A 99 23.14 14.05 2.38
CA ILE A 99 24.48 13.98 3.01
C ILE A 99 25.25 12.77 2.50
N THR A 100 24.63 11.59 2.44
CA THR A 100 25.28 10.39 1.91
C THR A 100 25.70 10.57 0.46
N LYS A 101 24.83 11.13 -0.38
CA LYS A 101 25.12 11.41 -1.80
C LYS A 101 26.33 12.33 -1.96
N GLN A 102 26.41 13.40 -1.17
CA GLN A 102 27.56 14.32 -1.16
C GLN A 102 28.86 13.62 -0.74
N ARG A 103 28.79 12.67 0.20
CA ARG A 103 29.94 11.92 0.71
C ARG A 103 30.44 10.82 -0.24
N THR A 104 29.58 10.26 -1.07
CA THR A 104 29.93 9.16 -2.00
C THR A 104 30.27 9.63 -3.41
N MET A 105 30.03 10.91 -3.73
CA MET A 105 30.36 11.52 -5.03
C MET A 105 31.78 12.12 -5.07
N VAL A 106 32.72 11.55 -4.31
CA VAL A 106 34.16 11.82 -4.40
C VAL A 106 34.84 10.82 -5.33
#